data_AF-A0A158QQA4-F1
#
_entry.id   AF-A0A158QQA4-F1
#
_cell.length_a   1.000
_cell.length_b   1.000
_cell.length_c   1.000
_cell.angle_alpha   90.00
_cell.angle_beta   90.00
_cell.angle_gamma   90.00
#
_symmetry.space_group_name_H-M   'P 1'
#
loop_
_entity.id
_entity.type
_entity.pdbx_description
1 polymer ?
#
loop_
_entity_poly.entity_id
_entity_poly.type
_entity_poly.pdbx_seq_one_letter_code
_entity_poly.pdbx_strand_id
1 'polypeptide(L)'
;MRSMSCARKSALVPCLTSQFNLILRIPDIPLQYIMTAYIKVIKVNAKKEWGDGMRGLALTTAQYSLMKVEDKDPHPKNWRPQLLICLSTQWSKELIDLRAMSMLNLAAQLKAGQGLAIACAFLKESSDDSRDRSHAQEVKDRLVKDMAKARLRGFGKTILYTSEQMSGNVSALYQSVGIGGLRPNTVLLNWPRADDPEEMDLFAGDAL
;
A
#
# COMPACT_ATOMS: atom_id res chain seq x y z
N MET A 1 -14.27 31.27 54.38
CA MET A 1 -14.64 30.86 53.00
C MET A 1 -13.88 29.60 52.63
N ARG A 2 -14.59 28.46 52.55
CA ARG A 2 -14.07 27.19 51.99
C ARG A 2 -13.88 27.33 50.47
N SER A 3 -12.95 26.59 49.88
CA SER A 3 -13.23 25.62 48.80
C SER A 3 -11.90 25.12 48.19
N MET A 4 -11.43 23.93 48.56
CA MET A 4 -11.50 22.69 47.75
C MET A 4 -10.73 22.73 46.43
N SER A 5 -9.45 22.31 46.41
CA SER A 5 -8.84 21.80 45.15
C SER A 5 -7.62 20.89 45.31
N CYS A 6 -7.43 20.21 46.46
CA CYS A 6 -6.24 19.35 46.63
C CYS A 6 -6.51 17.88 47.04
N ALA A 7 -7.79 17.47 47.16
CA ALA A 7 -8.13 16.15 47.71
C ALA A 7 -8.58 15.10 46.68
N ARG A 8 -8.51 15.35 45.36
CA ARG A 8 -9.13 14.48 44.35
C ARG A 8 -8.20 13.64 43.48
N LYS A 9 -6.88 13.69 43.66
CA LYS A 9 -5.93 12.90 42.84
C LYS A 9 -5.36 11.65 43.50
N SER A 10 -5.56 11.45 44.80
CA SER A 10 -4.91 10.35 45.55
C SER A 10 -5.78 9.10 45.75
N ALA A 11 -7.05 9.12 45.33
CA ALA A 11 -8.00 8.02 45.58
C ALA A 11 -8.19 7.05 44.40
N LEU A 12 -7.68 7.37 43.20
CA LEU A 12 -7.82 6.48 42.04
C LEU A 12 -6.80 5.34 42.03
N VAL A 13 -5.59 5.59 42.53
CA VAL A 13 -4.48 4.62 42.52
C VAL A 13 -4.72 3.44 43.48
N PRO A 14 -5.22 3.62 44.72
CA PRO A 14 -5.49 2.50 45.64
C PRO A 14 -6.73 1.68 45.25
N CYS A 15 -7.71 2.30 44.58
CA CYS A 15 -8.93 1.61 44.16
C CYS A 15 -8.68 0.66 42.98
N LEU A 16 -7.82 1.06 42.04
CA LEU A 16 -7.39 0.20 40.93
C LEU A 16 -6.45 -0.92 41.39
N THR A 17 -5.57 -0.70 42.38
CA THR A 17 -4.75 -1.78 42.95
C THR A 17 -5.57 -2.77 43.79
N SER A 18 -6.61 -2.33 44.48
CA SER A 18 -7.53 -3.22 45.22
C SER A 18 -8.41 -4.06 44.28
N GLN A 19 -8.89 -3.48 43.17
CA GLN A 19 -9.65 -4.23 42.14
C GLN A 19 -8.76 -5.21 41.35
N PHE A 20 -7.49 -4.89 41.10
CA PHE A 20 -6.53 -5.82 40.47
C PHE A 20 -6.15 -6.99 41.40
N ASN A 21 -6.02 -6.76 42.71
CA ASN A 21 -5.70 -7.82 43.68
C ASN A 21 -6.86 -8.80 43.92
N LEU A 22 -8.10 -8.44 43.59
CA LEU A 22 -9.24 -9.36 43.66
C LEU A 22 -9.30 -10.29 42.44
N ILE A 23 -8.85 -9.83 41.27
CA ILE A 23 -8.81 -10.63 40.03
C ILE A 23 -7.62 -11.60 40.00
N LEU A 24 -6.50 -11.26 40.65
CA LEU A 24 -5.32 -12.12 40.75
C LEU A 24 -5.45 -13.26 41.78
N ARG A 25 -6.54 -13.30 42.55
CA ARG A 25 -6.82 -14.34 43.56
C ARG A 25 -7.63 -15.53 43.06
N ILE A 26 -7.94 -15.60 41.77
CA ILE A 26 -8.62 -16.75 41.15
C ILE A 26 -7.54 -17.61 40.47
N PRO A 27 -7.09 -18.71 41.08
CA PRO A 27 -5.93 -19.46 40.59
C PRO A 27 -6.17 -20.22 39.27
N ASP A 28 -7.40 -20.29 38.77
CA ASP A 28 -7.75 -21.16 37.64
C ASP A 28 -8.50 -20.46 36.50
N ILE A 29 -8.24 -19.17 36.24
CA ILE A 29 -8.59 -18.65 34.91
C ILE A 29 -7.46 -19.06 33.98
N PRO A 30 -7.67 -20.06 33.10
CA PRO A 30 -6.60 -20.48 32.20
C PRO A 30 -6.20 -19.28 31.35
N LEU A 31 -4.89 -19.09 31.13
CA LEU A 31 -4.34 -18.05 30.25
C LEU A 31 -5.08 -17.97 28.91
N GLN A 32 -5.58 -19.11 28.44
CA GLN A 32 -6.44 -19.23 27.26
C GLN A 32 -7.70 -18.34 27.32
N TYR A 33 -8.36 -18.22 28.47
CA TYR A 33 -9.56 -17.41 28.63
C TYR A 33 -9.25 -15.91 28.63
N ILE A 34 -8.14 -15.51 29.25
CA ILE A 34 -7.64 -14.13 29.21
C ILE A 34 -7.26 -13.74 27.77
N MET A 35 -6.52 -14.60 27.07
CA MET A 35 -6.11 -14.37 25.69
C MET A 35 -7.31 -14.28 24.74
N THR A 36 -8.30 -15.16 24.86
CA THR A 36 -9.52 -15.11 24.05
C THR A 36 -10.36 -13.87 24.34
N ALA A 37 -10.50 -13.46 25.59
CA ALA A 37 -11.16 -12.21 25.97
C ALA A 37 -10.42 -10.99 25.38
N TYR A 38 -9.09 -10.95 25.47
CA TYR A 38 -8.27 -9.88 24.92
C TYR A 38 -8.39 -9.77 23.40
N ILE A 39 -8.27 -10.90 22.68
CA ILE A 39 -8.47 -10.97 21.22
C ILE A 39 -9.89 -10.51 20.84
N LYS A 40 -10.90 -10.88 21.62
CA LYS A 40 -12.29 -10.48 21.38
C LYS A 40 -12.48 -8.96 21.52
N VAL A 41 -11.90 -8.35 22.56
CA VAL A 41 -11.93 -6.89 22.76
C VAL A 41 -11.24 -6.17 21.60
N ILE A 42 -10.05 -6.63 21.18
CA ILE A 42 -9.35 -6.06 20.03
C ILE A 42 -10.20 -6.13 18.77
N LYS A 43 -10.81 -7.29 18.48
CA LYS A 43 -11.68 -7.46 17.30
C LYS A 43 -12.92 -6.56 17.35
N VAL A 44 -13.52 -6.36 18.52
CA VAL A 44 -14.69 -5.48 18.69
C VAL A 44 -14.29 -4.01 18.48
N ASN A 45 -13.17 -3.57 19.04
CA ASN A 45 -12.65 -2.22 18.84
C ASN A 45 -12.32 -1.97 17.36
N ALA A 46 -11.63 -2.90 16.70
CA ALA A 46 -11.35 -2.84 15.27
C ALA A 46 -12.61 -2.80 14.41
N LYS A 47 -13.67 -3.54 14.79
CA LYS A 47 -14.97 -3.50 14.11
C LYS A 47 -15.69 -2.16 14.28
N LYS A 48 -15.53 -1.50 15.42
CA LYS A 48 -16.11 -0.17 15.67
C LYS A 48 -15.44 0.92 14.82
N GLU A 49 -14.12 0.84 14.64
CA GLU A 49 -13.36 1.82 13.85
C GLU A 49 -13.49 1.61 12.34
N TRP A 50 -13.45 0.36 11.87
CA TRP A 50 -13.33 0.04 10.44
C TRP A 50 -14.49 -0.79 9.86
N GLY A 51 -15.50 -1.15 10.66
CA GLY A 51 -16.65 -1.96 10.24
C GLY A 51 -16.40 -3.47 10.14
N ASP A 52 -15.14 -3.91 10.04
CA ASP A 52 -14.71 -5.32 10.00
C ASP A 52 -13.58 -5.55 11.03
N GLY A 53 -13.74 -6.54 11.91
CA GLY A 53 -12.82 -6.81 13.00
C GLY A 53 -11.44 -7.32 12.58
N MET A 54 -11.33 -8.16 11.54
CA MET A 54 -10.03 -8.70 11.10
C MET A 54 -9.30 -7.74 10.15
N ARG A 55 -10.03 -7.14 9.20
CA ARG A 55 -9.47 -6.11 8.32
C ARG A 55 -9.10 -4.86 9.11
N GLY A 56 -9.91 -4.46 10.08
CA GLY A 56 -9.61 -3.33 10.97
C GLY A 56 -8.32 -3.52 11.74
N LEU A 57 -8.07 -4.72 12.27
CA LEU A 57 -6.80 -5.00 12.96
C LEU A 57 -5.58 -4.87 12.02
N ALA A 58 -5.69 -5.40 10.79
CA ALA A 58 -4.64 -5.28 9.79
C ALA A 58 -4.39 -3.81 9.40
N LEU A 59 -5.45 -3.02 9.23
CA LEU A 59 -5.36 -1.59 8.90
C LEU A 59 -4.74 -0.78 10.03
N THR A 60 -5.16 -0.96 11.29
CA THR A 60 -4.56 -0.28 12.44
C THR A 60 -3.08 -0.65 12.59
N THR A 61 -2.71 -1.93 12.36
CA THR A 61 -1.31 -2.37 12.37
C THR A 61 -0.49 -1.72 11.26
N ALA A 62 -1.04 -1.64 10.05
CA ALA A 62 -0.41 -0.99 8.91
C ALA A 62 -0.22 0.51 9.16
N GLN A 63 -1.26 1.21 9.63
CA GLN A 63 -1.20 2.63 9.97
C GLN A 63 -0.15 2.91 11.05
N TYR A 64 -0.15 2.12 12.13
CA TYR A 64 0.85 2.23 13.19
C TYR A 64 2.28 1.98 12.68
N SER A 65 2.46 1.01 11.79
CA SER A 65 3.76 0.72 11.18
C SER A 65 4.22 1.88 10.28
N LEU A 66 3.32 2.43 9.47
CA LEU A 66 3.61 3.57 8.59
C LEU A 66 3.98 4.83 9.37
N MET A 67 3.30 5.13 10.47
CA MET A 67 3.62 6.28 11.33
C MET A 67 5.01 6.18 11.99
N LYS A 68 5.57 4.97 12.09
CA LYS A 68 6.93 4.76 12.61
C LYS A 68 8.02 4.86 11.54
N VAL A 69 7.66 4.75 10.26
CA VAL A 69 8.62 4.90 9.18
C VAL A 69 8.87 6.40 9.00
N GLU A 70 10.08 6.85 9.30
CA GLU A 70 10.47 8.24 9.09
C GLU A 70 10.48 8.57 7.58
N ASP A 71 9.91 9.71 7.21
CA ASP A 71 9.96 10.26 5.86
C ASP A 71 11.27 11.04 5.69
N LYS A 72 12.40 10.32 5.75
CA LYS A 72 13.75 10.85 5.51
C LYS A 72 14.42 10.06 4.42
N ASP A 73 15.24 10.74 3.62
CA ASP A 73 16.04 10.07 2.60
C ASP A 73 16.96 9.03 3.25
N PRO A 74 17.00 7.80 2.69
CA PRO A 74 17.88 6.77 3.22
C PRO A 74 19.33 7.24 3.07
N HIS A 75 20.12 7.08 4.13
CA HIS A 75 21.55 7.36 4.07
C HIS A 75 22.18 6.58 2.88
N PRO A 76 23.09 7.17 2.08
CA PRO A 76 23.63 6.53 0.86
C PRO A 76 24.20 5.12 1.09
N LYS A 77 24.76 4.86 2.27
CA LYS A 77 25.29 3.55 2.67
C LYS A 77 24.24 2.44 2.84
N ASN A 78 22.95 2.77 3.00
CA ASN A 78 21.87 1.80 3.22
C ASN A 78 20.74 1.93 2.19
N TRP A 79 21.07 2.45 1.00
CA TRP A 79 20.10 2.55 -0.07
C TRP A 79 19.59 1.16 -0.49
N ARG A 80 18.27 1.05 -0.65
CA ARG A 80 17.61 -0.14 -1.22
C ARG A 80 16.67 0.29 -2.34
N PRO A 81 16.69 -0.39 -3.49
CA PRO A 81 15.79 -0.05 -4.59
C PRO A 81 14.35 -0.32 -4.15
N GLN A 82 13.46 0.65 -4.33
CA GLN A 82 12.01 0.53 -4.23
C GLN A 82 11.47 0.82 -5.63
N LEU A 83 10.90 -0.20 -6.28
CA LEU A 83 10.64 -0.17 -7.71
C LEU A 83 9.25 0.38 -8.02
N LEU A 84 9.18 1.35 -8.93
CA LEU A 84 7.98 1.72 -9.67
C LEU A 84 8.15 1.18 -11.10
N ILE A 85 7.31 0.23 -11.50
CA ILE A 85 7.37 -0.41 -12.81
C ILE A 85 6.29 0.23 -13.69
N CYS A 86 6.70 0.89 -14.76
CA CYS A 86 5.80 1.56 -15.70
C CYS A 86 5.61 0.67 -16.93
N LEU A 87 4.35 0.32 -17.25
CA LEU A 87 3.99 -0.55 -18.37
C LEU A 87 3.05 0.21 -19.32
N SER A 88 3.49 0.36 -20.57
CA SER A 88 2.82 1.09 -21.66
C SER A 88 2.20 0.18 -22.70
N THR A 89 1.60 -0.92 -22.29
CA THR A 89 1.13 -1.90 -23.26
C THR A 89 -0.38 -1.77 -23.32
N GLN A 90 -0.95 -1.69 -24.51
CA GLN A 90 -2.35 -2.04 -24.73
C GLN A 90 -2.60 -3.41 -24.09
N TRP A 91 -3.16 -3.43 -22.87
CA TRP A 91 -3.39 -4.63 -22.06
C TRP A 91 -4.58 -5.42 -22.64
N SER A 92 -4.47 -5.75 -23.93
CA SER A 92 -5.44 -6.49 -24.72
C SER A 92 -5.55 -7.93 -24.21
N LYS A 93 -6.76 -8.49 -24.29
CA LYS A 93 -7.12 -9.84 -23.80
C LYS A 93 -6.32 -10.95 -24.49
N GLU A 94 -5.77 -10.74 -25.68
CA GLU A 94 -5.28 -11.83 -26.55
C GLU A 94 -3.76 -11.98 -26.62
N LEU A 95 -2.99 -10.95 -26.33
CA LEU A 95 -1.52 -11.04 -26.36
C LEU A 95 -0.99 -10.82 -24.94
N ILE A 96 -0.39 -11.86 -24.39
CA ILE A 96 0.58 -11.69 -23.32
C ILE A 96 1.66 -10.81 -23.93
N ASP A 97 1.72 -9.52 -23.57
CA ASP A 97 2.85 -8.70 -23.97
C ASP A 97 4.07 -9.29 -23.25
N LEU A 98 4.81 -10.14 -23.96
CA LEU A 98 6.00 -10.84 -23.46
C LEU A 98 6.97 -9.84 -22.84
N ARG A 99 6.97 -8.58 -23.29
CA ARG A 99 7.74 -7.49 -22.70
C ARG A 99 7.29 -7.15 -21.30
N ALA A 100 6.00 -6.95 -21.07
CA ALA A 100 5.46 -6.67 -19.74
C ALA A 100 5.80 -7.81 -18.76
N MET A 101 5.64 -9.08 -19.19
CA MET A 101 6.04 -10.23 -18.37
C MET A 101 7.55 -10.30 -18.13
N SER A 102 8.38 -10.02 -19.13
CA SER A 102 9.84 -9.98 -18.97
C SER A 102 10.28 -8.90 -17.98
N MET A 103 9.61 -7.74 -18.01
CA MET A 103 9.86 -6.63 -17.10
C MET A 103 9.49 -6.98 -15.66
N LEU A 104 8.33 -7.62 -15.46
CA LEU A 104 7.92 -8.12 -14.15
C LEU A 104 8.88 -9.19 -13.61
N ASN A 105 9.37 -10.08 -14.47
CA ASN A 105 10.36 -11.08 -14.09
C ASN A 105 11.72 -10.46 -13.72
N LEU A 106 12.18 -9.46 -14.47
CA LEU A 106 13.40 -8.71 -14.14
C LEU A 106 13.24 -8.01 -12.78
N ALA A 107 12.11 -7.34 -12.57
CA ALA A 107 11.81 -6.69 -11.30
C ALA A 107 11.78 -7.69 -10.14
N ALA A 108 11.22 -8.89 -10.36
CA ALA A 108 11.19 -9.96 -9.36
C ALA A 108 12.60 -10.43 -9.00
N GLN A 109 13.49 -10.57 -9.99
CA GLN A 109 14.89 -10.94 -9.77
C GLN A 109 15.67 -9.85 -9.02
N LEU A 110 15.49 -8.58 -9.39
CA LEU A 110 16.12 -7.44 -8.72
C LEU A 110 15.69 -7.33 -7.25
N LYS A 111 14.44 -7.70 -6.95
CA LYS A 111 13.87 -7.62 -5.62
C LYS A 111 14.08 -8.85 -4.76
N ALA A 112 14.29 -10.02 -5.38
CA ALA A 112 14.32 -11.32 -4.70
C ALA A 112 13.14 -11.52 -3.72
N GLY A 113 11.97 -10.96 -4.05
CA GLY A 113 10.76 -11.03 -3.21
C GLY A 113 10.73 -10.13 -1.97
N GLN A 114 11.68 -9.18 -1.82
CA GLN A 114 11.77 -8.28 -0.67
C GLN A 114 11.62 -6.79 -1.05
N GLY A 115 10.99 -6.03 -0.16
CA GLY A 115 10.80 -4.58 -0.30
C GLY A 115 9.61 -4.19 -1.20
N LEU A 116 9.44 -2.88 -1.39
CA LEU A 116 8.30 -2.31 -2.12
C LEU A 116 8.47 -2.41 -3.63
N ALA A 117 7.46 -2.93 -4.32
CA ALA A 117 7.31 -2.86 -5.77
C ALA A 117 5.88 -2.40 -6.10
N ILE A 118 5.75 -1.41 -6.98
CA ILE A 118 4.47 -0.91 -7.47
C ILE A 118 4.50 -1.03 -8.98
N ALA A 119 3.59 -1.81 -9.56
CA ALA A 119 3.43 -1.91 -11.00
C ALA A 119 2.28 -0.99 -11.45
N CYS A 120 2.55 -0.13 -12.41
CA CYS A 120 1.64 0.86 -12.93
C CYS A 120 1.39 0.59 -14.43
N ALA A 121 0.15 0.28 -14.78
CA ALA A 121 -0.27 0.17 -16.17
C ALA A 121 -0.92 1.48 -16.63
N PHE A 122 -0.44 2.00 -17.76
CA PHE A 122 -0.97 3.20 -18.40
C PHE A 122 -2.00 2.79 -19.45
N LEU A 123 -3.17 3.41 -19.39
CA LEU A 123 -4.29 3.15 -20.31
C LEU A 123 -4.77 4.46 -20.92
N LYS A 124 -4.83 4.50 -22.25
CA LYS A 124 -5.32 5.65 -23.03
C LYS A 124 -6.84 5.65 -23.05
N GLU A 125 -7.45 6.08 -21.96
CA GLU A 125 -8.90 6.03 -21.74
C GLU A 125 -9.37 7.24 -20.92
N SER A 126 -10.67 7.54 -20.97
CA SER A 126 -11.25 8.66 -20.23
C SER A 126 -11.64 8.25 -18.81
N SER A 127 -11.39 9.11 -17.82
CA SER A 127 -11.81 8.85 -16.44
C SER A 127 -13.33 9.00 -16.23
N ASP A 128 -14.03 9.68 -17.13
CA ASP A 128 -15.46 10.00 -16.96
C ASP A 128 -16.34 8.79 -17.30
N ASP A 129 -15.90 7.99 -18.26
CA ASP A 129 -16.65 6.84 -18.76
C ASP A 129 -16.65 5.67 -17.75
N SER A 130 -17.83 5.10 -17.52
CA SER A 130 -17.99 3.96 -16.61
C SER A 130 -17.40 2.66 -17.17
N ARG A 131 -17.42 2.52 -18.50
CA ARG A 131 -16.87 1.35 -19.22
C ARG A 131 -15.35 1.31 -19.09
N ASP A 132 -14.70 2.44 -19.33
CA ASP A 132 -13.25 2.63 -19.21
C ASP A 132 -12.78 2.38 -17.78
N ARG A 133 -13.50 2.89 -16.77
CA ARG A 133 -13.21 2.56 -15.36
C ARG A 133 -13.32 1.07 -15.05
N SER A 134 -14.30 0.37 -15.64
CA SER A 134 -14.42 -1.09 -15.51
C SER A 134 -13.26 -1.80 -16.19
N HIS A 135 -12.86 -1.34 -17.38
CA HIS A 135 -11.71 -1.89 -18.11
C HIS A 135 -10.41 -1.71 -17.32
N ALA A 136 -10.17 -0.50 -16.79
CA ALA A 136 -9.02 -0.22 -15.94
C ALA A 136 -8.96 -1.11 -14.69
N GLN A 137 -10.12 -1.47 -14.12
CA GLN A 137 -10.17 -2.41 -13.01
C GLN A 137 -9.87 -3.85 -13.45
N GLU A 138 -10.37 -4.29 -14.61
CA GLU A 138 -10.01 -5.60 -15.21
C GLU A 138 -8.49 -5.71 -15.47
N VAL A 139 -7.90 -4.66 -16.04
CA VAL A 139 -6.46 -4.58 -16.32
C VAL A 139 -5.66 -4.64 -15.02
N LYS A 140 -6.08 -3.90 -13.99
CA LYS A 140 -5.44 -3.96 -12.67
C LYS A 140 -5.47 -5.36 -12.08
N ASP A 141 -6.61 -6.04 -12.11
CA ASP A 141 -6.75 -7.38 -11.56
C ASP A 141 -5.92 -8.41 -12.33
N ARG A 142 -5.79 -8.24 -13.65
CA ARG A 142 -4.89 -9.03 -14.48
C ARG A 142 -3.42 -8.78 -14.16
N LEU A 143 -3.02 -7.51 -14.02
CA LEU A 143 -1.67 -7.12 -13.62
C LEU A 143 -1.27 -7.76 -12.29
N VAL A 144 -2.16 -7.74 -11.29
CA VAL A 144 -1.92 -8.39 -9.98
C VAL A 144 -1.71 -9.90 -10.14
N LYS A 145 -2.48 -10.57 -11.01
CA LYS A 145 -2.28 -12.00 -11.31
C LYS A 145 -0.93 -12.26 -11.98
N ASP A 146 -0.53 -11.41 -12.91
CA ASP A 146 0.74 -11.56 -13.64
C ASP A 146 1.96 -11.26 -12.74
N MET A 147 1.85 -10.29 -11.82
CA MET A 147 2.82 -10.10 -10.74
C MET A 147 2.95 -11.35 -9.86
N ALA A 148 1.83 -11.98 -9.50
CA ALA A 148 1.83 -13.21 -8.72
C ALA A 148 2.53 -14.37 -9.46
N LYS A 149 2.30 -14.51 -10.78
CA LYS A 149 3.01 -15.49 -11.63
C LYS A 149 4.52 -15.24 -11.66
N ALA A 150 4.93 -13.97 -11.76
CA ALA A 150 6.34 -13.57 -11.73
C ALA A 150 6.96 -13.64 -10.31
N ARG A 151 6.20 -14.05 -9.28
CA ARG A 151 6.62 -14.05 -7.87
C ARG A 151 7.05 -12.67 -7.35
N LEU A 152 6.50 -11.61 -7.94
CA LEU A 152 6.73 -10.25 -7.53
C LEU A 152 5.70 -9.84 -6.47
N ARG A 153 6.15 -9.63 -5.23
CA ARG A 153 5.31 -9.09 -4.16
C ARG A 153 5.21 -7.58 -4.30
N GLY A 154 4.01 -7.06 -4.50
CA GLY A 154 3.82 -5.63 -4.70
C GLY A 154 2.36 -5.24 -4.89
N PHE A 155 2.16 -4.00 -5.32
CA PHE A 155 0.84 -3.42 -5.56
C PHE A 155 0.66 -3.09 -7.05
N GLY A 156 -0.50 -3.44 -7.60
CA GLY A 156 -0.90 -3.03 -8.95
C GLY A 156 -1.68 -1.71 -8.92
N LYS A 157 -1.35 -0.81 -9.83
CA LYS A 157 -2.04 0.47 -10.05
C LYS A 157 -2.31 0.63 -11.55
N THR A 158 -3.41 1.30 -11.87
CA THR A 158 -3.76 1.70 -13.23
C THR A 158 -3.90 3.21 -13.27
N ILE A 159 -3.40 3.82 -14.35
CA ILE A 159 -3.50 5.25 -14.61
C ILE A 159 -4.18 5.41 -15.95
N LEU A 160 -5.30 6.14 -15.94
CA LEU A 160 -6.00 6.55 -17.14
C LEU A 160 -5.43 7.88 -17.61
N TYR A 161 -5.24 8.03 -18.90
CA TYR A 161 -4.79 9.28 -19.49
C TYR A 161 -5.45 9.53 -20.85
N THR A 162 -5.72 10.80 -21.12
CA THR A 162 -6.02 11.31 -22.45
C THR A 162 -4.72 11.86 -23.06
N SER A 163 -4.59 11.87 -24.39
CA SER A 163 -3.38 12.35 -25.09
C SER A 163 -2.88 13.71 -24.60
N GLU A 164 -3.79 14.64 -24.28
CA GLU A 164 -3.43 15.99 -23.82
C GLU A 164 -2.93 16.05 -22.36
N GLN A 165 -3.24 15.05 -21.55
CA GLN A 165 -2.98 15.06 -20.09
C GLN A 165 -1.84 14.13 -19.66
N MET A 166 -1.15 13.55 -20.65
CA MET A 166 -0.16 12.49 -20.47
C MET A 166 1.01 12.89 -19.58
N SER A 167 1.67 14.01 -19.91
CA SER A 167 2.81 14.53 -19.14
C SER A 167 2.40 14.88 -17.70
N GLY A 168 1.21 15.46 -17.53
CA GLY A 168 0.62 15.79 -16.24
C GLY A 168 0.40 14.54 -15.39
N ASN A 169 -0.17 13.48 -15.98
CA ASN A 169 -0.45 12.23 -15.27
C ASN A 169 0.81 11.47 -14.88
N VAL A 170 1.83 11.43 -15.74
CA VAL A 170 3.13 10.83 -15.43
C VAL A 170 3.85 11.61 -14.32
N SER A 171 3.86 12.95 -14.40
CA SER A 171 4.43 13.80 -13.36
C SER A 171 3.71 13.63 -12.01
N ALA A 172 2.38 13.63 -12.03
CA ALA A 172 1.55 13.38 -10.86
C ALA A 172 1.80 11.99 -10.28
N LEU A 173 2.00 10.97 -11.12
CA LEU A 173 2.35 9.62 -10.65
C LEU A 173 3.66 9.64 -9.87
N TYR A 174 4.72 10.23 -10.40
CA TYR A 174 6.03 10.24 -9.73
C TYR A 174 6.01 11.01 -8.40
N GLN A 175 5.24 12.10 -8.33
CA GLN A 175 5.17 12.93 -7.13
C GLN A 175 4.26 12.35 -6.04
N SER A 176 3.18 11.66 -6.43
CA SER A 176 2.12 11.21 -5.51
C SER A 176 2.15 9.71 -5.18
N VAL A 177 3.05 8.94 -5.77
CA VAL A 177 3.11 7.50 -5.55
C VAL A 177 3.67 7.14 -4.16
N GLY A 178 2.96 6.27 -3.45
CA GLY A 178 3.35 5.79 -2.13
C GLY A 178 2.60 6.49 -0.98
N ILE A 179 3.02 6.21 0.26
CA ILE A 179 2.44 6.82 1.47
C ILE A 179 3.52 6.99 2.54
N GLY A 180 3.70 8.22 3.04
CA GLY A 180 4.75 8.57 4.00
C GLY A 180 6.13 8.17 3.49
N GLY A 181 6.91 7.45 4.29
CA GLY A 181 8.23 6.92 3.90
C GLY A 181 8.21 5.66 3.01
N LEU A 182 7.03 5.09 2.70
CA LEU A 182 6.91 4.01 1.70
C LEU A 182 6.68 4.61 0.32
N ARG A 183 7.77 5.02 -0.33
CA ARG A 183 7.77 5.56 -1.70
C ARG A 183 8.78 4.83 -2.58
N PRO A 184 8.45 4.59 -3.86
CA PRO A 184 9.43 4.12 -4.82
C PRO A 184 10.54 5.16 -5.01
N ASN A 185 11.77 4.69 -5.21
CA ASN A 185 12.95 5.53 -5.46
C ASN A 185 13.66 5.17 -6.77
N THR A 186 13.17 4.14 -7.47
CA THR A 186 13.74 3.64 -8.72
C THR A 186 12.59 3.39 -9.67
N VAL A 187 12.64 4.00 -10.85
CA VAL A 187 11.66 3.75 -11.90
C VAL A 187 12.23 2.72 -12.87
N LEU A 188 11.42 1.74 -13.22
CA LEU A 188 11.72 0.70 -14.18
C LEU A 188 10.74 0.83 -15.34
N LEU A 189 11.27 1.07 -16.53
CA LEU A 189 10.52 1.37 -17.73
C LEU A 189 11.17 0.65 -18.91
N ASN A 190 10.33 0.17 -19.82
CA ASN A 190 10.80 -0.41 -21.07
C ASN A 190 11.22 0.70 -22.02
N TRP A 191 12.26 0.45 -22.80
CA TRP A 191 12.59 1.34 -23.90
C TRP A 191 11.44 1.32 -24.93
N PRO A 192 10.92 2.49 -25.36
CA PRO A 192 9.83 2.54 -26.30
C PRO A 192 10.28 2.01 -27.67
N ARG A 193 9.38 1.30 -28.36
CA ARG A 193 9.65 0.84 -29.72
C ARG A 193 9.39 1.99 -30.69
N ALA A 194 10.30 2.20 -31.64
CA ALA A 194 10.09 3.19 -32.71
C ALA A 194 8.84 2.89 -33.56
N ASP A 195 8.41 1.63 -33.59
CA ASP A 195 7.24 1.18 -34.34
C ASP A 195 5.90 1.45 -33.62
N ASP A 196 5.93 1.83 -32.33
CA ASP A 196 4.74 2.12 -31.54
C ASP A 196 4.71 3.61 -31.13
N PRO A 197 4.00 4.46 -31.90
CA PRO A 197 3.97 5.90 -31.64
C PRO A 197 3.34 6.26 -30.29
N GLU A 198 2.47 5.41 -29.74
CA GLU A 198 1.85 5.68 -28.44
C GLU A 198 2.83 5.47 -27.28
N GLU A 199 3.71 4.46 -27.37
CA GLU A 199 4.78 4.25 -26.38
C GLU A 199 5.85 5.35 -26.47
N MET A 200 6.17 5.78 -27.68
CA MET A 200 7.12 6.87 -27.92
C MET A 200 6.62 8.18 -27.30
N ASP A 201 5.35 8.53 -27.53
CA ASP A 201 4.72 9.69 -26.88
C ASP A 201 4.75 9.56 -25.34
N LEU A 202 4.55 8.34 -24.80
CA LEU A 202 4.45 8.12 -23.35
C LEU A 202 5.77 8.26 -22.60
N PHE A 203 6.86 7.79 -23.20
CA PHE A 203 8.14 7.70 -22.51
C PHE A 203 9.22 8.60 -23.08
N ALA A 204 9.15 8.98 -24.36
CA ALA A 204 10.09 9.91 -24.97
C ALA A 204 9.55 11.36 -24.97
N GLY A 205 8.22 11.53 -24.90
CA GLY A 205 7.57 12.83 -25.13
C GLY A 205 7.83 13.33 -26.55
N ASP A 206 7.26 14.49 -26.90
CA ASP A 206 7.62 15.21 -28.13
C ASP A 206 9.07 15.68 -28.04
N ALA A 207 10.00 14.80 -28.41
CA ALA A 207 11.39 15.14 -28.61
C ALA A 207 11.54 15.83 -29.99
N LEU A 208 11.30 17.14 -30.01
CA LEU A 208 11.64 18.13 -31.06
C LEU A 208 11.09 17.91 -32.48
#